data_AF-A0A9P8BGQ1-F1
#
_entry.id   AF-A0A9P8BGQ1-F1
#
_cell.length_a   1.000
_cell.length_b   1.000
_cell.length_c   1.000
_cell.angle_alpha   90.00
_cell.angle_beta   90.00
_cell.angle_gamma   90.00
#
_symmetry.space_group_name_H-M   'P 1'
#
loop_
_entity.id
_entity.type
_entity.pdbx_description
1 polymer ?
#
loop_
_entity_poly.entity_id
_entity_poly.type
_entity_poly.pdbx_seq_one_letter_code
_entity_poly.pdbx_strand_id
1 'polypeptide(L)'
;MVEAGRLFIALSGADKYETLLSHVGPDPKDLSLFLPNVIPRLPALIRNSIALCLRVFFKDSVFSRLFVNIHGRTVKDYWAETVSRDKYRRLFYNQVWEAHGFDGLICPVNALPVIGHGTTRDLSVLGFATGVYNVVDHPVGIVPVTRVDKAKDTLSDTWRESGVKGSSLMYGKIYEQREPLYDATKMHGIPVAVQVVGRSWEDEKVIEMMKVVDAALGDRDFGPGAWGRKHSC
;
A
#
# COMPACT_ATOMS: atom_id res chain seq x y z
N MET A 1 -0.29 -3.32 -10.06
CA MET A 1 -0.72 -2.83 -8.73
C MET A 1 -2.22 -3.05 -8.48
N VAL A 2 -3.15 -2.52 -9.28
CA VAL A 2 -4.62 -2.70 -9.04
C VAL A 2 -5.04 -4.17 -8.99
N GLU A 3 -4.53 -5.00 -9.91
CA GLU A 3 -4.85 -6.44 -9.90
C GLU A 3 -4.29 -7.16 -8.66
N ALA A 4 -3.09 -6.79 -8.19
CA ALA A 4 -2.55 -7.31 -6.95
C ALA A 4 -3.42 -6.91 -5.75
N GLY A 5 -3.86 -5.64 -5.69
CA GLY A 5 -4.80 -5.19 -4.66
C GLY A 5 -6.13 -5.96 -4.70
N ARG A 6 -6.66 -6.24 -5.90
CA ARG A 6 -7.86 -7.07 -6.09
C ARG A 6 -7.65 -8.49 -5.53
N LEU A 7 -6.55 -9.14 -5.90
CA LEU A 7 -6.19 -10.48 -5.43
C LEU A 7 -5.99 -10.51 -3.91
N PHE A 8 -5.31 -9.51 -3.36
CA PHE A 8 -5.10 -9.38 -1.92
C PHE A 8 -6.43 -9.33 -1.18
N ILE A 9 -7.33 -8.40 -1.55
CA ILE A 9 -8.68 -8.28 -0.97
C ILE A 9 -9.45 -9.60 -1.10
N ALA A 10 -9.42 -10.19 -2.29
CA ALA A 10 -10.18 -11.39 -2.61
C ALA A 10 -9.77 -12.58 -1.75
N LEU A 11 -8.47 -12.77 -1.52
CA LEU A 11 -7.93 -13.88 -0.75
C LEU A 11 -7.99 -13.60 0.75
N SER A 12 -7.65 -12.39 1.21
CA SER A 12 -7.63 -12.05 2.63
C SER A 12 -9.04 -11.95 3.23
N GLY A 13 -10.02 -11.53 2.44
CA GLY A 13 -11.41 -11.35 2.86
C GLY A 13 -12.36 -12.48 2.45
N ALA A 14 -11.82 -13.64 2.04
CA ALA A 14 -12.61 -14.73 1.46
C ALA A 14 -13.72 -15.24 2.41
N ASP A 15 -13.49 -15.24 3.71
CA ASP A 15 -14.45 -15.64 4.75
C ASP A 15 -15.19 -14.43 5.37
N LYS A 16 -15.19 -13.26 4.71
CA LYS A 16 -15.71 -11.99 5.26
C LYS A 16 -15.05 -11.56 6.57
N TYR A 17 -13.81 -12.00 6.81
CA TYR A 17 -13.07 -11.77 8.03
C TYR A 17 -13.76 -12.34 9.28
N GLU A 18 -14.64 -13.35 9.12
CA GLU A 18 -15.33 -13.99 10.25
C GLU A 18 -14.36 -14.72 11.17
N THR A 19 -13.39 -15.45 10.61
CA THR A 19 -12.35 -16.14 11.38
C THR A 19 -11.43 -15.15 12.08
N LEU A 20 -11.07 -14.04 11.39
CA LEU A 20 -10.24 -12.99 11.98
C LEU A 20 -10.93 -12.32 13.17
N LEU A 21 -12.25 -12.08 13.06
CA LEU A 21 -13.03 -11.35 14.06
C LEU A 21 -13.71 -12.25 15.11
N SER A 22 -13.59 -13.57 15.02
CA SER A 22 -14.28 -14.52 15.91
C SER A 22 -13.90 -14.35 17.39
N HIS A 23 -12.66 -13.90 17.65
CA HIS A 23 -12.12 -13.73 19.00
C HIS A 23 -12.43 -12.37 19.62
N VAL A 24 -12.97 -11.42 18.85
CA VAL A 24 -13.27 -10.05 19.32
C VAL A 24 -14.53 -10.02 20.17
N GLY A 25 -15.49 -10.93 19.94
CA GLY A 25 -16.73 -10.99 20.71
C GLY A 25 -17.48 -9.65 20.76
N PRO A 26 -17.98 -9.21 21.94
CA PRO A 26 -18.70 -7.95 22.12
C PRO A 26 -17.79 -6.72 22.23
N ASP A 27 -16.46 -6.88 22.16
CA ASP A 27 -15.53 -5.78 22.39
C ASP A 27 -15.68 -4.66 21.36
N PRO A 28 -15.43 -3.39 21.77
CA PRO A 28 -15.46 -2.26 20.87
C PRO A 28 -14.41 -2.45 19.77
N LYS A 29 -14.87 -2.40 18.52
CA LYS A 29 -14.01 -2.53 17.34
C LYS A 29 -13.45 -1.17 16.97
N ASP A 30 -12.14 -1.12 16.72
CA ASP A 30 -11.50 0.08 16.21
C ASP A 30 -12.13 0.52 14.87
N LEU A 31 -12.23 1.84 14.66
CA LEU A 31 -12.83 2.41 13.46
C LEU A 31 -12.10 1.98 12.17
N SER A 32 -10.81 1.65 12.23
CA SER A 32 -10.05 1.12 11.09
C SER A 32 -10.58 -0.22 10.60
N LEU A 33 -11.23 -1.02 11.46
CA LEU A 33 -11.84 -2.30 11.10
C LEU A 33 -13.21 -2.14 10.44
N PHE A 34 -13.69 -0.90 10.25
CA PHE A 34 -14.98 -0.65 9.62
C PHE A 34 -15.10 -1.26 8.22
N LEU A 35 -14.09 -1.07 7.37
CA LEU A 35 -14.10 -1.59 5.99
C LEU A 35 -14.17 -3.12 5.95
N PRO A 36 -13.27 -3.88 6.62
CA PRO A 36 -13.33 -5.34 6.62
C PRO A 36 -14.57 -5.88 7.35
N ASN A 37 -15.14 -5.14 8.30
CA ASN A 37 -16.32 -5.60 9.03
C ASN A 37 -17.64 -5.35 8.26
N VAL A 38 -17.85 -4.17 7.69
CA VAL A 38 -19.17 -3.79 7.15
C VAL A 38 -19.33 -4.17 5.68
N ILE A 39 -18.33 -3.89 4.84
CA ILE A 39 -18.47 -3.99 3.38
C ILE A 39 -18.73 -5.44 2.90
N PRO A 40 -18.02 -6.48 3.38
CA PRO A 40 -18.25 -7.84 2.92
C PRO A 40 -19.65 -8.39 3.22
N ARG A 41 -20.35 -7.77 4.19
CA ARG A 41 -21.68 -8.14 4.65
C ARG A 41 -22.79 -7.44 3.87
N LEU A 42 -22.46 -6.44 3.06
CA LEU A 42 -23.44 -5.75 2.23
C LEU A 42 -24.00 -6.69 1.14
N PRO A 43 -25.32 -6.68 0.91
CA PRO A 43 -25.94 -7.34 -0.24
C PRO A 43 -25.30 -6.89 -1.57
N ALA A 44 -25.20 -7.81 -2.52
CA ALA A 44 -24.54 -7.57 -3.81
C ALA A 44 -25.16 -6.37 -4.56
N LEU A 45 -26.49 -6.21 -4.51
CA LEU A 45 -27.18 -5.08 -5.13
C LEU A 45 -26.69 -3.73 -4.59
N ILE A 46 -26.60 -3.58 -3.27
CA ILE A 46 -26.13 -2.35 -2.62
C ILE A 46 -24.67 -2.09 -2.97
N ARG A 47 -23.82 -3.12 -2.87
CA ARG A 47 -22.38 -2.99 -3.20
C ARG A 47 -22.17 -2.57 -4.65
N ASN A 48 -22.90 -3.16 -5.59
CA ASN A 48 -22.81 -2.85 -7.01
C ASN A 48 -23.35 -1.45 -7.33
N SER A 49 -24.42 -1.01 -6.68
CA SER A 49 -24.93 0.36 -6.82
C SER A 49 -23.94 1.41 -6.31
N ILE A 50 -23.30 1.16 -5.17
CA ILE A 50 -22.23 2.04 -4.65
C ILE A 50 -21.05 2.07 -5.62
N ALA A 51 -20.63 0.92 -6.13
CA ALA A 51 -19.55 0.84 -7.10
C ALA A 51 -19.87 1.56 -8.42
N LEU A 52 -21.11 1.50 -8.88
CA LEU A 52 -21.59 2.26 -10.03
C LEU A 52 -21.53 3.76 -9.75
N CYS A 53 -22.00 4.19 -8.57
CA CYS A 53 -21.92 5.58 -8.13
C CYS A 53 -20.48 6.11 -8.11
N LEU A 54 -19.54 5.34 -7.53
CA LEU A 54 -18.11 5.65 -7.53
C LEU A 54 -17.54 5.81 -8.94
N ARG A 55 -17.94 4.94 -9.87
CA ARG A 55 -17.47 4.98 -11.26
C ARG A 55 -18.05 6.17 -12.03
N VAL A 56 -19.33 6.49 -11.84
CA VAL A 56 -20.05 7.51 -12.64
C VAL A 56 -19.82 8.91 -12.08
N PHE A 57 -20.03 9.12 -10.78
CA PHE A 57 -20.00 10.45 -10.17
C PHE A 57 -18.59 10.86 -9.75
N PHE A 58 -17.82 9.95 -9.14
CA PHE A 58 -16.46 10.22 -8.69
C PHE A 58 -15.39 9.92 -9.75
N LYS A 59 -15.80 9.36 -10.90
CA LYS A 59 -14.92 8.91 -11.99
C LYS A 59 -13.80 7.97 -11.53
N ASP A 60 -14.02 7.25 -10.43
CA ASP A 60 -13.01 6.41 -9.79
C ASP A 60 -13.20 4.93 -10.16
N SER A 61 -12.67 4.56 -11.33
CA SER A 61 -12.74 3.17 -11.79
C SER A 61 -11.86 2.22 -10.96
N VAL A 62 -10.79 2.72 -10.34
CA VAL A 62 -9.85 1.92 -9.55
C VAL A 62 -10.50 1.52 -8.24
N PHE A 63 -10.97 2.49 -7.46
CA PHE A 63 -11.60 2.23 -6.18
C PHE A 63 -12.91 1.45 -6.36
N SER A 64 -13.70 1.76 -7.38
CA SER A 64 -14.89 0.98 -7.74
C SER A 64 -14.58 -0.50 -7.96
N ARG A 65 -13.53 -0.82 -8.73
CA ARG A 65 -13.11 -2.21 -8.99
C ARG A 65 -12.64 -2.93 -7.73
N LEU A 66 -11.90 -2.24 -6.85
CA LEU A 66 -11.45 -2.83 -5.58
C LEU A 66 -12.63 -3.05 -4.64
N PHE A 67 -13.55 -2.08 -4.56
CA PHE A 67 -14.71 -2.11 -3.69
C PHE A 67 -15.65 -3.29 -3.96
N VAL A 68 -15.96 -3.59 -5.24
CA VAL A 68 -16.84 -4.72 -5.57
C VAL A 68 -16.26 -6.08 -5.17
N ASN A 69 -14.94 -6.18 -5.04
CA ASN A 69 -14.23 -7.41 -4.67
C ASN A 69 -14.20 -7.66 -3.15
N ILE A 70 -14.66 -6.70 -2.34
CA ILE A 70 -14.75 -6.85 -0.88
C ILE A 70 -16.03 -7.63 -0.55
N HIS A 71 -15.97 -8.96 -0.67
CA HIS A 71 -17.07 -9.86 -0.36
C HIS A 71 -16.60 -11.27 -0.02
N GLY A 72 -17.47 -12.02 0.66
CA GLY A 72 -17.22 -13.43 0.95
C GLY A 72 -17.24 -14.30 -0.30
N ARG A 73 -16.46 -15.37 -0.29
CA ARG A 73 -16.24 -16.28 -1.43
C ARG A 73 -16.60 -17.70 -1.04
N THR A 74 -17.08 -18.46 -2.02
CA THR A 74 -17.20 -19.92 -1.85
C THR A 74 -15.81 -20.55 -1.92
N VAL A 75 -15.68 -21.80 -1.47
CA VAL A 75 -14.42 -22.57 -1.62
C VAL A 75 -14.00 -22.65 -3.09
N LYS A 76 -14.97 -22.84 -4.01
CA LYS A 76 -14.72 -22.85 -5.45
C LYS A 76 -14.12 -21.53 -5.93
N ASP A 77 -14.71 -20.40 -5.53
CA ASP A 77 -14.22 -19.07 -5.91
C ASP A 77 -12.85 -18.80 -5.30
N TYR A 78 -12.62 -19.22 -4.05
CA TYR A 78 -11.33 -19.08 -3.38
C TYR A 78 -10.21 -19.83 -4.12
N TRP A 79 -10.46 -21.06 -4.57
CA TRP A 79 -9.51 -21.80 -5.40
C TRP A 79 -9.27 -21.12 -6.74
N ALA A 80 -10.32 -20.58 -7.37
CA ALA A 80 -10.17 -19.82 -8.63
C ALA A 80 -9.32 -18.54 -8.45
N GLU A 81 -9.47 -17.84 -7.32
CA GLU A 81 -8.63 -16.68 -6.97
C GLU A 81 -7.20 -17.07 -6.64
N THR A 82 -6.99 -18.23 -6.01
CA THR A 82 -5.66 -18.79 -5.75
C THR A 82 -4.92 -19.04 -7.06
N VAL A 83 -5.58 -19.70 -8.02
CA VAL A 83 -5.03 -19.90 -9.37
C VAL A 83 -4.75 -18.57 -10.07
N SER A 84 -5.60 -17.56 -9.86
CA SER A 84 -5.40 -16.22 -10.42
C SER A 84 -4.20 -15.50 -9.80
N ARG A 85 -3.96 -15.67 -8.50
CA ARG A 85 -2.76 -15.20 -7.80
C ARG A 85 -1.50 -15.86 -8.34
N ASP A 86 -1.52 -17.16 -8.57
CA ASP A 86 -0.35 -17.89 -9.09
C ASP A 86 -0.03 -17.48 -10.53
N LYS A 87 -1.06 -17.25 -11.37
CA LYS A 87 -0.89 -16.66 -12.70
C LYS A 87 -0.29 -15.26 -12.62
N TYR A 88 -0.76 -14.43 -11.69
CA TYR A 88 -0.21 -13.08 -11.49
C TYR A 88 1.25 -13.12 -11.02
N ARG A 89 1.60 -14.02 -10.09
CA ARG A 89 2.99 -14.25 -9.65
C ARG A 89 3.90 -14.63 -10.81
N ARG A 90 3.46 -15.56 -11.67
CA ARG A 90 4.24 -15.95 -12.87
C ARG A 90 4.37 -14.81 -13.87
N LEU A 91 3.30 -14.04 -14.09
CA LEU A 91 3.32 -12.87 -14.97
C LEU A 91 4.32 -11.84 -14.46
N PHE A 92 4.26 -11.51 -13.16
CA PHE A 92 5.20 -10.59 -12.52
C PHE A 92 6.63 -11.08 -12.69
N TYR A 93 6.89 -12.35 -12.42
CA TYR A 93 8.22 -12.93 -12.52
C TYR A 93 8.80 -12.80 -13.94
N ASN A 94 8.02 -13.17 -14.96
CA ASN A 94 8.45 -13.09 -16.34
C ASN A 94 8.67 -11.64 -16.80
N GLN A 95 7.77 -10.73 -16.45
CA GLN A 95 7.84 -9.35 -16.92
C GLN A 95 8.90 -8.52 -16.20
N VAL A 96 9.16 -8.79 -14.93
CA VAL A 96 10.05 -7.97 -14.11
C VAL A 96 11.45 -8.58 -14.04
N TRP A 97 11.56 -9.87 -13.79
CA TRP A 97 12.86 -10.52 -13.58
C TRP A 97 13.46 -11.06 -14.87
N GLU A 98 12.71 -11.83 -15.64
CA GLU A 98 13.23 -12.46 -16.87
C GLU A 98 13.43 -11.46 -18.00
N ALA A 99 12.45 -10.58 -18.24
CA ALA A 99 12.51 -9.65 -19.37
C ALA A 99 13.61 -8.58 -19.23
N HIS A 100 13.98 -8.22 -18.00
CA HIS A 100 14.91 -7.13 -17.73
C HIS A 100 16.23 -7.57 -17.08
N GLY A 101 16.32 -8.80 -16.57
CA GLY A 101 17.54 -9.31 -15.95
C GLY A 101 17.95 -8.57 -14.67
N PHE A 102 17.01 -7.99 -13.93
CA PHE A 102 17.31 -7.26 -12.70
C PHE A 102 17.73 -8.18 -11.54
N ASP A 103 18.69 -7.74 -10.73
CA ASP A 103 19.08 -8.42 -9.49
C ASP A 103 18.22 -8.03 -8.28
N GLY A 104 17.57 -6.88 -8.34
CA GLY A 104 16.66 -6.36 -7.32
C GLY A 104 15.92 -5.11 -7.81
N LEU A 105 14.91 -4.69 -7.05
CA LEU A 105 14.12 -3.48 -7.35
C LEU A 105 14.22 -2.49 -6.20
N ILE A 106 14.33 -1.21 -6.53
CA ILE A 106 14.13 -0.11 -5.59
C ILE A 106 12.80 0.56 -5.93
N CYS A 107 11.91 0.66 -4.96
CA CYS A 107 10.54 1.15 -5.15
C CYS A 107 10.11 2.09 -4.01
N PRO A 108 9.18 3.03 -4.24
CA PRO A 108 8.59 3.79 -3.15
C PRO A 108 7.77 2.89 -2.21
N VAL A 109 7.76 3.18 -0.91
CA VAL A 109 7.00 2.40 0.10
C VAL A 109 5.51 2.71 0.03
N ASN A 110 5.17 3.99 0.10
CA ASN A 110 3.80 4.47 0.14
C ASN A 110 3.73 5.90 -0.42
N ALA A 111 2.54 6.35 -0.79
CA ALA A 111 2.30 7.71 -1.29
C ALA A 111 2.40 8.79 -0.20
N LEU A 112 2.29 8.39 1.08
CA LEU A 112 2.40 9.26 2.24
C LEU A 112 3.54 8.77 3.16
N PRO A 113 4.38 9.67 3.71
CA PRO A 113 5.42 9.32 4.68
C PRO A 113 4.85 8.72 5.97
N VAL A 114 3.89 9.41 6.58
CA VAL A 114 3.12 8.93 7.73
C VAL A 114 1.67 9.37 7.57
N ILE A 115 0.77 8.61 8.17
CA ILE A 115 -0.65 8.94 8.26
C ILE A 115 -0.98 9.40 9.67
N GLY A 116 -1.77 10.48 9.79
CA GLY A 116 -2.20 10.99 11.10
C GLY A 116 -3.08 9.98 11.84
N HIS A 117 -3.11 10.05 13.17
CA HIS A 117 -3.95 9.17 13.97
C HIS A 117 -5.42 9.24 13.54
N GLY A 118 -6.09 8.08 13.51
CA GLY A 118 -7.50 7.96 13.11
C GLY A 118 -7.77 8.00 11.60
N THR A 119 -6.78 8.32 10.76
CA THR A 119 -6.99 8.45 9.29
C THR A 119 -6.90 7.12 8.54
N THR A 120 -6.33 6.07 9.15
CA THR A 120 -6.11 4.75 8.52
C THR A 120 -7.39 4.08 8.03
N ARG A 121 -8.53 4.34 8.68
CA ARG A 121 -9.86 3.81 8.29
C ARG A 121 -10.16 4.04 6.81
N ASP A 122 -9.82 5.23 6.33
CA ASP A 122 -10.19 5.69 5.00
C ASP A 122 -9.08 5.47 3.96
N LEU A 123 -7.91 5.02 4.41
CA LEU A 123 -6.67 4.97 3.64
C LEU A 123 -6.10 3.56 3.49
N SER A 124 -6.86 2.52 3.84
CA SER A 124 -6.43 1.12 3.76
C SER A 124 -5.86 0.73 2.39
N VAL A 125 -6.34 1.36 1.31
CA VAL A 125 -5.87 1.11 -0.06
C VAL A 125 -4.43 1.57 -0.32
N LEU A 126 -3.89 2.47 0.50
CA LEU A 126 -2.47 2.85 0.45
C LEU A 126 -1.56 1.65 0.74
N GLY A 127 -2.03 0.69 1.53
CA GLY A 127 -1.32 -0.55 1.82
C GLY A 127 -1.06 -1.43 0.60
N PHE A 128 -1.72 -1.21 -0.54
CA PHE A 128 -1.47 -2.04 -1.73
C PHE A 128 -0.11 -1.80 -2.39
N ALA A 129 0.56 -0.68 -2.10
CA ALA A 129 1.91 -0.42 -2.58
C ALA A 129 2.93 -1.42 -1.99
N THR A 130 2.70 -1.91 -0.76
CA THR A 130 3.48 -2.97 -0.13
C THR A 130 2.82 -4.34 -0.33
N GLY A 131 1.48 -4.39 -0.29
CA GLY A 131 0.70 -5.61 -0.44
C GLY A 131 0.89 -6.35 -1.77
N VAL A 132 1.37 -5.68 -2.83
CA VAL A 132 1.75 -6.35 -4.08
C VAL A 132 2.78 -7.45 -3.85
N TYR A 133 3.77 -7.23 -2.98
CA TYR A 133 4.83 -8.19 -2.70
C TYR A 133 4.38 -9.34 -1.80
N ASN A 134 3.32 -9.13 -1.00
CA ASN A 134 2.63 -10.22 -0.30
C ASN A 134 1.90 -11.15 -1.28
N VAL A 135 1.34 -10.61 -2.36
CA VAL A 135 0.61 -11.40 -3.37
C VAL A 135 1.57 -12.22 -4.22
N VAL A 136 2.69 -11.62 -4.63
CA VAL A 136 3.71 -12.31 -5.44
C VAL A 136 4.71 -13.12 -4.60
N ASP A 137 4.68 -12.98 -3.27
CA ASP A 137 5.51 -13.72 -2.32
C ASP A 137 7.01 -13.49 -2.61
N HIS A 138 7.43 -12.24 -2.47
CA HIS A 138 8.79 -11.77 -2.68
C HIS A 138 9.34 -11.12 -1.41
N PRO A 139 10.62 -11.33 -1.07
CA PRO A 139 11.25 -10.69 0.07
C PRO A 139 11.41 -9.18 -0.19
N VAL A 140 11.13 -8.39 0.85
CA VAL A 140 11.21 -6.93 0.80
C VAL A 140 11.88 -6.40 2.05
N GLY A 141 12.88 -5.55 1.86
CA GLY A 141 13.52 -4.75 2.88
C GLY A 141 13.10 -3.28 2.80
N ILE A 142 13.05 -2.59 3.94
CA ILE A 142 12.76 -1.15 4.00
C ILE A 142 14.00 -0.41 4.47
N VAL A 143 14.49 0.55 3.67
CA VAL A 143 15.64 1.39 4.02
C VAL A 143 15.18 2.84 4.12
N PRO A 144 15.29 3.50 5.29
CA PRO A 144 15.11 4.94 5.39
C PRO A 144 16.14 5.67 4.53
N VAL A 145 15.71 6.61 3.70
CA VAL A 145 16.59 7.31 2.76
C VAL A 145 16.66 8.80 2.96
N THR A 146 15.58 9.42 3.43
CA THR A 146 15.53 10.86 3.64
C THR A 146 14.48 11.20 4.71
N ARG A 147 14.33 12.49 5.00
CA ARG A 147 13.21 13.04 5.75
C ARG A 147 12.51 14.09 4.91
N VAL A 148 11.23 14.30 5.19
CA VAL A 148 10.44 15.33 4.53
C VAL A 148 11.05 16.72 4.81
N ASP A 149 11.30 17.48 3.77
CA ASP A 149 11.80 18.84 3.80
C ASP A 149 10.70 19.78 3.28
N LYS A 150 10.17 20.63 4.16
CA LYS A 150 9.09 21.57 3.81
C LYS A 150 9.43 22.49 2.62
N ALA A 151 10.71 22.81 2.43
CA ALA A 151 11.14 23.69 1.34
C ALA A 151 11.20 22.97 -0.02
N LYS A 152 11.44 21.65 -0.01
CA LYS A 152 11.62 20.85 -1.24
C LYS A 152 10.38 20.03 -1.61
N ASP A 153 9.63 19.61 -0.60
CA ASP A 153 8.52 18.68 -0.76
C ASP A 153 7.15 19.38 -0.79
N THR A 154 7.12 20.72 -0.83
CA THR A 154 5.88 21.44 -1.11
C THR A 154 5.42 21.14 -2.54
N LEU A 155 4.13 20.80 -2.71
CA LEU A 155 3.56 20.48 -4.01
C LEU A 155 3.65 21.69 -4.96
N SER A 156 4.43 21.55 -6.02
CA SER A 156 4.54 22.56 -7.06
C SER A 156 3.31 22.60 -7.98
N ASP A 157 3.10 23.71 -8.67
CA ASP A 157 2.05 23.82 -9.69
C ASP A 157 2.27 22.79 -10.81
N THR A 158 3.51 22.58 -11.23
CA THR A 158 3.89 21.54 -12.20
C THR A 158 3.50 20.13 -11.76
N TRP A 159 3.56 19.83 -10.45
CA TRP A 159 3.11 18.55 -9.93
C TRP A 159 1.58 18.44 -10.01
N ARG A 160 0.85 19.50 -9.67
CA ARG A 160 -0.63 19.53 -9.74
C ARG A 160 -1.13 19.40 -11.17
N GLU A 161 -0.44 20.02 -12.12
CA GLU A 161 -0.73 19.92 -13.56
C GLU A 161 -0.50 18.51 -14.14
N SER A 162 0.33 17.68 -13.48
CA SER A 162 0.55 16.29 -13.92
C SER A 162 -0.69 15.40 -13.82
N GLY A 163 -1.73 15.88 -13.14
CA GLY A 163 -3.05 15.29 -13.08
C GLY A 163 -3.14 14.07 -12.16
N VAL A 164 -4.37 13.58 -12.02
CA VAL A 164 -4.71 12.45 -11.16
C VAL A 164 -4.17 11.15 -11.75
N LYS A 165 -3.28 10.48 -11.01
CA LYS A 165 -2.80 9.13 -11.34
C LYS A 165 -3.42 8.11 -10.38
N GLY A 166 -4.30 7.24 -10.89
CA GLY A 166 -4.94 6.19 -10.11
C GLY A 166 -6.34 6.56 -9.61
N SER A 167 -6.60 6.34 -8.31
CA SER A 167 -7.91 6.62 -7.69
C SER A 167 -8.09 8.12 -7.47
N SER A 168 -9.10 8.72 -8.12
CA SER A 168 -9.46 10.14 -7.97
C SER A 168 -9.93 10.47 -6.57
N LEU A 169 -10.66 9.55 -5.92
CA LEU A 169 -11.13 9.75 -4.55
C LEU A 169 -9.96 9.84 -3.57
N MET A 170 -8.98 8.93 -3.72
CA MET A 170 -7.78 8.93 -2.89
C MET A 170 -6.90 10.13 -3.17
N TYR A 171 -6.70 10.48 -4.45
CA TYR A 171 -5.94 11.66 -4.82
C TYR A 171 -6.53 12.93 -4.19
N GLY A 172 -7.85 13.11 -4.30
CA GLY A 172 -8.54 14.25 -3.70
C GLY A 172 -8.36 14.30 -2.18
N LYS A 173 -8.53 13.15 -1.48
CA LYS A 173 -8.29 13.06 -0.03
C LYS A 173 -6.86 13.40 0.37
N ILE A 174 -5.88 12.96 -0.41
CA ILE A 174 -4.47 13.14 -0.06
C ILE A 174 -4.02 14.58 -0.34
N TYR A 175 -4.47 15.19 -1.44
CA TYR A 175 -3.83 16.40 -1.98
C TYR A 175 -4.76 17.61 -2.25
N GLU A 176 -6.09 17.43 -2.35
CA GLU A 176 -7.00 18.49 -2.83
C GLU A 176 -8.09 18.92 -1.85
N GLN A 177 -8.39 18.12 -0.82
CA GLN A 177 -9.41 18.48 0.18
C GLN A 177 -9.04 19.74 0.96
N ARG A 178 -10.05 20.37 1.59
CA ARG A 178 -9.87 21.57 2.43
C ARG A 178 -8.77 21.38 3.48
N GLU A 179 -8.69 20.18 4.04
CA GLU A 179 -7.61 19.73 4.90
C GLU A 179 -6.99 18.48 4.26
N PRO A 180 -5.99 18.65 3.37
CA PRO A 180 -5.37 17.52 2.70
C PRO A 180 -4.55 16.72 3.70
N LEU A 181 -4.48 15.40 3.50
CA LEU A 181 -3.66 14.54 4.35
C LEU A 181 -2.17 14.81 4.17
N TYR A 182 -1.75 15.20 2.97
CA TYR A 182 -0.38 15.61 2.70
C TYR A 182 -0.18 17.09 2.98
N ASP A 183 0.74 17.40 3.89
CA ASP A 183 1.18 18.76 4.21
C ASP A 183 2.67 18.72 4.55
N ALA A 184 3.51 19.23 3.64
CA ALA A 184 4.97 19.20 3.80
C ALA A 184 5.46 19.96 5.03
N THR A 185 4.72 20.98 5.48
CA THR A 185 5.09 21.74 6.69
C THR A 185 4.79 20.93 7.95
N LYS A 186 3.60 20.32 8.03
CA LYS A 186 3.24 19.45 9.17
C LYS A 186 4.07 18.16 9.20
N MET A 187 4.50 17.69 8.04
CA MET A 187 5.27 16.44 7.91
C MET A 187 6.78 16.64 7.97
N HIS A 188 7.28 17.87 8.12
CA HIS A 188 8.72 18.13 8.11
C HIS A 188 9.48 17.28 9.15
N GLY A 189 10.57 16.65 8.72
CA GLY A 189 11.41 15.79 9.57
C GLY A 189 10.92 14.34 9.69
N ILE A 190 9.73 14.00 9.17
CA ILE A 190 9.24 12.61 9.15
C ILE A 190 10.11 11.77 8.20
N PRO A 191 10.52 10.55 8.59
CA PRO A 191 11.33 9.69 7.74
C PRO A 191 10.57 9.22 6.50
N VAL A 192 11.28 9.19 5.37
CA VAL A 192 10.84 8.63 4.10
C VAL A 192 11.79 7.48 3.76
N ALA A 193 11.22 6.34 3.37
CA ALA A 193 11.95 5.12 3.08
C ALA A 193 11.65 4.61 1.66
N VAL A 194 12.50 3.69 1.21
CA VAL A 194 12.31 2.92 -0.03
C VAL A 194 12.19 1.43 0.29
N GLN A 195 11.48 0.72 -0.58
CA GLN A 195 11.43 -0.74 -0.62
C GLN A 195 12.60 -1.25 -1.47
N VAL A 196 13.33 -2.23 -0.95
CA VAL A 196 14.33 -3.02 -1.67
C VAL A 196 13.76 -4.42 -1.83
N VAL A 197 13.48 -4.84 -3.05
CA VAL A 197 12.75 -6.08 -3.35
C VAL A 197 13.68 -7.07 -4.04
N GLY A 198 13.67 -8.31 -3.57
CA GLY A 198 14.40 -9.43 -4.19
C GLY A 198 13.46 -10.41 -4.88
N ARG A 199 14.04 -11.43 -5.52
CA ARG A 199 13.28 -12.55 -6.07
C ARG A 199 12.82 -13.47 -4.93
N SER A 200 11.81 -14.29 -5.20
CA SER A 200 11.38 -15.31 -4.23
C SER A 200 12.58 -16.15 -3.75
N TRP A 201 12.68 -16.33 -2.42
CA TRP A 201 13.74 -17.09 -1.73
C TRP A 201 15.14 -16.46 -1.77
N GLU A 202 15.26 -15.16 -2.03
CA GLU A 202 16.53 -14.43 -2.02
C GLU A 202 16.61 -13.40 -0.87
N ASP A 203 16.10 -13.76 0.31
CA ASP A 203 16.07 -12.91 1.50
C ASP A 203 17.46 -12.38 1.89
N GLU A 204 18.50 -13.22 1.80
CA GLU A 204 19.89 -12.84 2.08
C GLU A 204 20.39 -11.79 1.08
N LYS A 205 20.02 -11.93 -0.20
CA LYS A 205 20.37 -10.94 -1.23
C LYS A 205 19.68 -9.60 -0.95
N VAL A 206 18.43 -9.62 -0.50
CA VAL A 206 17.73 -8.39 -0.09
C VAL A 206 18.47 -7.70 1.05
N ILE A 207 18.91 -8.44 2.07
CA ILE A 207 19.69 -7.87 3.17
C ILE A 207 21.00 -7.25 2.68
N GLU A 208 21.73 -7.91 1.77
CA GLU A 208 22.96 -7.33 1.19
C GLU A 208 22.67 -6.09 0.34
N MET A 209 21.62 -6.10 -0.49
CA MET A 209 21.20 -4.92 -1.24
C MET A 209 20.81 -3.77 -0.33
N MET A 210 20.15 -4.03 0.81
CA MET A 210 19.84 -3.00 1.80
C MET A 210 21.11 -2.36 2.36
N LYS A 211 22.17 -3.13 2.65
CA LYS A 211 23.47 -2.59 3.10
C LYS A 211 24.11 -1.70 2.03
N VAL A 212 24.04 -2.12 0.76
CA VAL A 212 24.56 -1.33 -0.36
C VAL A 212 23.80 -0.01 -0.49
N VAL A 213 22.46 -0.04 -0.40
CA VAL A 213 21.62 1.17 -0.43
C VAL A 213 21.92 2.09 0.76
N ASP A 214 22.03 1.54 1.96
CA ASP A 214 22.37 2.29 3.18
C ASP A 214 23.75 2.97 3.06
N ALA A 215 24.77 2.23 2.60
CA ALA A 215 26.12 2.76 2.39
C ALA A 215 26.18 3.86 1.32
N ALA A 216 25.41 3.72 0.24
CA ALA A 216 25.34 4.71 -0.84
C ALA A 216 24.75 6.06 -0.39
N LEU A 217 23.99 6.08 0.72
CA LEU A 217 23.41 7.29 1.28
C LEU A 217 24.40 8.08 2.15
N GLY A 218 25.57 7.50 2.45
CA GLY A 218 26.66 8.15 3.19
C GLY A 218 26.33 8.41 4.66
N ASP A 219 27.15 9.26 5.29
CA ASP A 219 26.95 9.66 6.69
C ASP A 219 25.71 10.54 6.86
N ARG A 220 24.87 10.15 7.83
CA ARG A 220 23.58 10.78 8.11
C ARG A 220 23.23 10.66 9.59
N ASP A 221 22.43 11.60 10.09
CA ASP A 221 21.95 11.65 11.47
C ASP A 221 20.77 10.69 11.76
N PHE A 222 20.44 9.80 10.81
CA PHE A 222 19.37 8.80 10.93
C PHE A 222 19.73 7.49 10.24
N GLY A 223 18.98 6.43 10.54
CA GLY A 223 19.21 5.10 9.99
C GLY A 223 19.91 4.13 10.97
N PRO A 224 20.32 2.94 10.50
CA PRO A 224 20.96 1.93 11.32
C PRO A 224 22.17 2.49 12.08
N GLY A 225 22.24 2.22 13.40
CA GLY A 225 23.34 2.69 14.25
C GLY A 225 23.30 4.17 14.65
N ALA A 226 22.40 4.99 14.09
CA ALA A 226 22.33 6.42 14.41
C ALA A 226 21.99 6.69 15.88
N TRP A 227 21.16 5.85 16.52
CA TRP A 227 20.80 5.97 17.94
C TRP A 227 21.98 5.80 18.90
N GLY A 228 23.03 5.05 18.49
CA GLY A 228 24.22 4.83 19.31
C GLY A 228 25.27 5.95 19.21
N ARG A 229 25.13 6.84 18.22
CA ARG A 229 25.98 8.03 18.08
C ARG A 229 25.53 9.04 19.13
N LYS A 230 26.13 8.98 20.32
CA LYS A 230 25.95 10.01 21.36
C LYS A 230 26.23 11.37 20.72
N HIS A 231 25.21 12.19 20.54
CA HIS A 231 25.40 13.61 20.37
C HIS A 231 26.03 14.10 21.68
N SER A 232 27.28 14.54 21.63
CA SER A 232 27.91 15.21 22.75
C SER A 232 27.07 16.45 23.05
N CYS A 233 26.30 16.41 24.14
CA CYS A 233 25.63 17.58 24.68
C CYS A 233 26.65 18.66 25.03
#